data_AF-A0A922NXX2-F1
#
_entry.id   AF-A0A922NXX2-F1
#
_cell.length_a   1.000
_cell.length_b   1.000
_cell.length_c   1.000
_cell.angle_alpha   90.00
_cell.angle_beta   90.00
_cell.angle_gamma   90.00
#
_symmetry.space_group_name_H-M   'P 1'
#
loop_
_entity.id
_entity.type
_entity.pdbx_description
1 polymer ?
#
loop_
_entity_poly.entity_id
_entity_poly.type
_entity_poly.pdbx_seq_one_letter_code
_entity_poly.pdbx_strand_id
1 'polypeptide(L)' 'MRTLADDGVMTAAMAYERQPITDYFRRVNEHEIAGMMVVEHDSRRYFFRLTKAEAGAGA' A
#
# COMPACT_ATOMS: atom_id res chain seq x y z
N MET A 1 10.25 -1.04 1.99
CA MET A 1 9.09 -0.70 2.84
C MET A 1 9.52 0.33 3.87
N ARG A 2 8.65 1.30 4.17
CA ARG A 2 8.92 2.40 5.11
C ARG A 2 7.66 2.67 5.95
N THR A 3 7.82 3.35 7.08
CA THR A 3 6.68 3.93 7.81
C THR A 3 6.58 5.39 7.43
N LEU A 4 5.44 5.80 6.87
CA LEU A 4 5.17 7.17 6.42
C LEU A 4 3.86 7.67 7.04
N ALA A 5 3.74 8.98 7.21
CA ALA A 5 2.49 9.60 7.63
C ALA A 5 1.56 9.80 6.43
N ASP A 6 0.30 9.41 6.59
CA ASP A 6 -0.81 9.68 5.67
C ASP A 6 -1.94 10.34 6.47
N ASP A 7 -2.30 11.58 6.13
CA ASP A 7 -3.23 12.42 6.91
C ASP A 7 -2.93 12.44 8.43
N GLY A 8 -1.65 12.50 8.79
CA GLY A 8 -1.19 12.52 10.18
C GLY A 8 -1.17 11.15 10.88
N VAL A 9 -1.57 10.08 10.20
CA VAL A 9 -1.56 8.71 10.72
C VAL A 9 -0.35 7.96 10.16
N MET A 10 0.50 7.44 11.05
CA MET A 10 1.64 6.62 10.62
C MET A 10 1.17 5.28 10.09
N THR A 11 1.63 4.92 8.90
CA THR A 11 1.32 3.63 8.30
C THR A 11 2.49 3.02 7.54
N ALA A 12 2.37 1.72 7.32
CA ALA A 12 3.19 0.96 6.39
C ALA A 12 3.01 1.48 4.97
N ALA A 13 4.10 1.80 4.30
CA ALA A 13 4.11 2.26 2.92
C ALA A 13 5.21 1.60 2.08
N MET A 14 4.92 1.39 0.80
CA MET A 14 5.88 0.90 -0.19
C MET A 14 6.14 2.00 -1.22
N ALA A 15 7.30 2.64 -1.11
CA ALA A 15 7.80 3.57 -2.11
C ALA A 15 8.65 2.80 -3.14
N TYR A 16 8.33 2.95 -4.42
CA TYR A 16 9.07 2.33 -5.50
C TYR A 16 10.33 3.15 -5.81
N GLU A 17 11.47 2.49 -5.99
CA GLU A 17 12.74 3.22 -6.21
C GLU A 17 12.85 3.85 -7.60
N ARG A 18 12.19 3.26 -8.59
CA ARG A 18 12.31 3.64 -10.01
C ARG A 18 11.01 4.17 -10.61
N GLN A 19 9.97 4.30 -9.80
CA GLN A 19 8.68 4.81 -10.22
C GLN A 19 8.22 5.82 -9.16
N PRO A 20 7.63 6.95 -9.56
CA PRO A 20 7.16 7.98 -8.63
C PRO A 20 5.85 7.54 -7.96
N ILE A 21 5.86 6.37 -7.32
CA ILE A 21 4.69 5.70 -6.78
C ILE A 21 4.95 5.34 -5.33
N THR A 22 4.00 5.64 -4.47
CA THR A 22 3.96 5.19 -3.08
C THR A 22 2.60 4.57 -2.77
N ASP A 23 2.61 3.33 -2.31
CA ASP A 23 1.43 2.65 -1.80
C ASP A 23 1.36 2.78 -0.28
N TYR A 24 0.29 3.38 0.23
CA TYR A 24 -0.02 3.46 1.66
C TYR A 24 -0.97 2.33 2.03
N PHE A 25 -0.62 1.52 3.03
CA PHE A 25 -1.44 0.39 3.44
C PHE A 25 -2.29 0.73 4.66
N ARG A 26 -3.48 0.15 4.79
CA ARG A 26 -4.23 0.13 6.05
C ARG A 26 -4.81 -1.26 6.26
N ARG A 27 -4.79 -1.74 7.50
CA ARG A 27 -5.37 -3.03 7.87
C ARG A 27 -6.89 -2.96 7.78
N VAL A 28 -7.51 -3.89 7.05
CA VAL A 28 -8.96 -4.05 7.01
C VAL A 28 -9.38 -5.13 8.01
N ASN A 29 -8.71 -6.28 7.99
CA ASN A 29 -8.90 -7.36 8.94
C ASN A 29 -7.61 -8.19 9.06
N GLU A 30 -7.66 -9.43 9.55
CA GLU A 30 -6.48 -10.30 9.70
C GLU A 30 -5.89 -10.81 8.37
N HIS A 31 -6.71 -10.89 7.33
CA HIS A 31 -6.33 -11.45 6.04
C HIS A 31 -6.29 -10.41 4.92
N GLU A 32 -6.67 -9.17 5.18
CA GLU A 32 -6.81 -8.15 4.14
C GLU A 32 -6.21 -6.80 4.56
N ILE A 33 -5.56 -6.17 3.58
CA ILE A 33 -5.13 -4.78 3.66
C ILE A 33 -5.66 -4.00 2.46
N ALA A 34 -6.06 -2.76 2.69
CA ALA A 34 -6.34 -1.80 1.64
C ALA A 34 -5.04 -1.06 1.30
N GLY A 35 -4.83 -0.78 0.02
CA GLY A 35 -3.73 0.04 -0.48
C GLY A 35 -4.27 1.28 -1.17
N MET A 36 -3.66 2.43 -0.88
CA MET A 36 -3.85 3.68 -1.62
C MET A 36 -2.57 4.01 -2.36
N MET A 37 -2.60 3.91 -3.68
CA MET A 37 -1.50 4.29 -4.55
C MET A 37 -1.54 5.79 -4.83
N VAL A 38 -0.43 6.45 -4.54
CA VAL A 38 -0.18 7.86 -4.84
C VAL A 38 0.91 7.92 -5.89
N VAL A 39 0.63 8.58 -7.02
CA VAL A 39 1.63 8.90 -8.03
C VAL A 39 2.05 10.36 -7.84
N GLU A 40 3.36 10.64 -7.79
CA GLU A 40 3.83 12.02 -7.64
C GLU A 40 3.28 12.90 -8.77
N HIS A 41 2.88 14.12 -8.42
CA HIS A 41 2.23 15.08 -9.33
C HIS A 41 0.88 14.65 -9.91
N ASP A 42 0.31 13.51 -9.50
CA ASP A 42 -1.06 13.13 -9.80
C ASP A 42 -1.96 13.34 -8.57
N SER A 43 -3.05 14.07 -8.76
CA SER A 43 -4.05 14.29 -7.71
C SER A 43 -4.94 13.08 -7.48
N ARG A 44 -4.99 12.14 -8.44
CA ARG A 44 -5.78 10.92 -8.34
C ARG A 44 -5.18 10.00 -7.29
N ARG A 45 -6.06 9.24 -6.66
CA ARG A 45 -5.73 8.18 -5.71
C ARG A 45 -6.34 6.90 -6.25
N TYR A 46 -5.51 5.88 -6.43
CA TYR A 46 -6.00 4.57 -6.83
C TYR A 46 -6.08 3.69 -5.59
N PHE A 47 -7.18 2.94 -5.48
CA PHE A 47 -7.41 2.07 -4.36
C PHE A 47 -7.39 0.62 -4.83
N PHE A 48 -6.74 -0.23 -4.05
CA PHE A 48 -6.69 -1.66 -4.27
C PHE A 48 -6.79 -2.40 -2.94
N ARG A 49 -7.04 -3.70 -3.01
CA ARG A 49 -7.11 -4.57 -1.83
C ARG A 49 -6.21 -5.77 -2.06
N LEU A 50 -5.39 -6.07 -1.07
CA LEU A 50 -4.57 -7.27 -1.06
C LEU A 50 -5.14 -8.24 -0.03
N THR A 51 -5.33 -9.48 -0.45
CA THR A 51 -5.64 -10.59 0.44
C THR A 51 -4.33 -11.34 0.71
N LYS A 52 -4.08 -11.66 1.97
CA LYS A 52 -2.98 -12.49 2.42
C LYS A 52 -3.07 -13.82 1.67
N ALA A 53 -2.04 -14.14 0.89
CA ALA A 53 -1.96 -15.43 0.23
C ALA A 53 -1.89 -16.53 1.29
N GLU A 54 -2.59 -17.65 1.04
CA GLU A 54 -2.36 -18.88 1.78
C GLU A 54 -0.90 -19.30 1.61
N ALA A 55 -0.27 -19.78 2.66
CA ALA A 55 1.12 -20.26 2.60
C ALA A 55 1.16 -21.57 1.79
N GLY A 56 1.18 -21.47 0.46
CA GLY A 56 1.20 -22.65 -0.42
C GLY A 56 0.63 -22.42 -1.82
N ALA A 57 1.23 -21.52 -2.60
CA ALA A 57 1.22 -21.58 -4.07
C ALA A 57 2.30 -20.64 -4.62
N GLY A 58 3.55 -20.96 -4.32
CA GLY A 58 4.70 -20.43 -5.05
C GLY A 58 5.07 -21.41 -6.16
N ALA A 59 4.55 -21.18 -7.37
CA ALA A 59 5.14 -21.47 -8.68
C ALA A 59 4.07 -21.20 -9.77
#